data_AF-A0A975QRY7-F1
#
_entry.id   AF-A0A975QRY7-F1
#
_cell.length_a   1.000
_cell.length_b   1.000
_cell.length_c   1.000
_cell.angle_alpha   90.00
_cell.angle_beta   90.00
_cell.angle_gamma   90.00
#
_symmetry.space_group_name_H-M   'P 1'
#
loop_
_entity.id
_entity.type
_entity.pdbx_description
1 polymer ?
#
loop_
_entity_poly.entity_id
_entity_poly.type
_entity_poly.pdbx_seq_one_letter_code
_entity_poly.pdbx_strand_id
1 'polypeptide(L)'
;MNGLSYAYLGDAVYELKVREHLINKGIFVINKLHNEAVKFTSAKSQSYVIRKLIDDELLSEKEYKMFKLGRNSDAKQGKKSASMMEYKHSTGLESLIGYLYIKDIDRLNEIMRIIIKTIEER
;
A
#
# COMPACT_ATOMS: atom_id res chain seq x y z
N MET A 1 -9.43 4.69 -16.06
CA MET A 1 -8.48 3.67 -15.61
C MET A 1 -9.22 2.65 -14.76
N ASN A 2 -8.92 1.35 -14.93
CA ASN A 2 -9.51 0.28 -14.12
C ASN A 2 -8.70 0.05 -12.83
N GLY A 3 -9.20 -0.78 -11.91
CA GLY A 3 -8.57 -1.02 -10.61
C GLY A 3 -7.13 -1.54 -10.71
N LEU A 4 -6.87 -2.46 -11.65
CA LEU A 4 -5.54 -3.04 -11.88
C LEU A 4 -4.54 -2.01 -12.44
N SER A 5 -4.97 -1.11 -13.33
CA SER A 5 -4.08 -0.04 -13.83
C SER A 5 -3.63 0.89 -12.70
N TYR A 6 -4.54 1.24 -11.78
CA TYR A 6 -4.18 2.03 -10.61
C TYR A 6 -3.28 1.23 -9.66
N ALA A 7 -3.56 -0.06 -9.45
CA ALA A 7 -2.73 -0.90 -8.58
C ALA A 7 -1.31 -1.03 -9.13
N TYR A 8 -1.15 -1.24 -10.44
CA TYR A 8 0.16 -1.28 -11.09
C TYR A 8 0.98 0.00 -10.85
N LEU A 9 0.36 1.18 -10.99
CA LEU A 9 1.02 2.45 -10.69
C LEU A 9 1.29 2.60 -9.19
N GLY A 10 0.32 2.24 -8.36
CA GLY A 10 0.37 2.41 -6.92
C GLY A 10 1.42 1.53 -6.24
N ASP A 11 1.68 0.32 -6.75
CA ASP A 11 2.77 -0.54 -6.31
C ASP A 11 4.13 0.18 -6.42
N ALA A 12 4.41 0.78 -7.58
CA ALA A 12 5.64 1.55 -7.80
C ALA A 12 5.73 2.79 -6.88
N VAL A 13 4.62 3.52 -6.71
CA VAL A 13 4.58 4.72 -5.85
C VAL A 13 4.74 4.33 -4.37
N TYR A 14 4.11 3.26 -3.93
CA TYR A 14 4.21 2.77 -2.55
C TYR A 14 5.64 2.34 -2.23
N GLU A 15 6.25 1.53 -3.10
CA GLU A 15 7.64 1.09 -2.99
C GLU A 15 8.60 2.29 -2.94
N LEU A 16 8.41 3.30 -3.81
CA LEU A 16 9.21 4.52 -3.81
C LEU A 16 9.12 5.24 -2.45
N LYS A 17 7.90 5.48 -1.96
CA LYS A 17 7.67 6.19 -0.69
C LYS A 17 8.25 5.46 0.52
N VAL A 18 8.17 4.12 0.53
CA VAL A 18 8.81 3.30 1.57
C VAL A 18 10.33 3.42 1.50
N ARG A 19 10.92 3.35 0.31
CA ARG A 19 12.38 3.49 0.15
C ARG A 19 12.87 4.88 0.54
N GLU A 20 12.15 5.93 0.16
CA GLU A 20 12.43 7.31 0.58
C GLU A 20 12.45 7.41 2.12
N HIS A 21 11.44 6.87 2.79
CA HIS A 21 11.38 6.84 4.26
C HIS A 21 12.59 6.15 4.88
N LEU A 22 12.94 4.95 4.41
CA LEU A 22 14.06 4.18 4.97
C LEU A 22 15.42 4.86 4.76
N ILE A 23 15.63 5.49 3.60
CA ILE A 23 16.84 6.28 3.31
C ILE A 23 16.89 7.50 4.24
N ASN A 24 15.78 8.22 4.40
CA ASN A 24 15.70 9.39 5.28
C ASN A 24 15.86 9.03 6.76
N LYS A 25 15.60 7.77 7.15
CA LYS A 25 15.89 7.21 8.47
C LYS A 25 17.38 6.88 8.68
N GLY A 26 18.23 7.11 7.68
CA GLY A 26 19.67 6.89 7.75
C GLY A 26 20.12 5.45 7.46
N ILE A 27 19.29 4.64 6.78
CA ILE A 27 19.65 3.29 6.38
C ILE A 27 20.27 3.33 4.98
N PHE A 28 21.57 3.06 4.89
CA PHE A 28 22.31 3.12 3.60
C PHE A 28 22.87 1.76 3.14
N VAL A 29 22.70 0.71 3.92
CA VAL A 29 23.14 -0.65 3.55
C VAL A 29 22.04 -1.32 2.73
N ILE A 30 22.32 -1.64 1.46
CA ILE A 30 21.33 -2.14 0.47
C ILE A 30 20.57 -3.38 0.99
N ASN A 31 21.27 -4.38 1.54
CA ASN A 31 20.62 -5.57 2.07
C ASN A 31 19.69 -5.25 3.24
N LYS A 32 20.05 -4.27 4.08
CA LYS A 32 19.22 -3.80 5.18
C LYS A 32 18.00 -3.04 4.65
N LEU A 33 18.18 -2.16 3.65
CA LEU A 33 17.08 -1.47 2.98
C LEU A 33 16.06 -2.45 2.40
N HIS A 34 16.51 -3.48 1.69
CA HIS A 34 15.62 -4.49 1.14
C HIS A 34 14.82 -5.22 2.23
N ASN A 35 15.51 -5.71 3.27
CA ASN A 35 14.87 -6.44 4.37
C ASN A 35 13.88 -5.56 5.15
N GLU A 36 14.21 -4.29 5.38
CA GLU A 36 13.28 -3.34 6.01
C GLU A 36 12.09 -3.03 5.09
N ALA A 37 12.31 -2.78 3.80
CA ALA A 37 11.24 -2.48 2.85
C ALA A 37 10.19 -3.60 2.77
N VAL A 38 10.62 -4.87 2.78
CA VAL A 38 9.72 -6.04 2.78
C VAL A 38 8.73 -6.03 3.95
N LYS A 39 9.10 -5.45 5.10
CA LYS A 39 8.19 -5.30 6.25
C LYS A 39 7.01 -4.38 5.93
N PHE A 40 7.19 -3.43 5.02
CA PHE A 40 6.14 -2.50 4.57
C PHE A 40 5.37 -3.01 3.36
N THR A 41 6.07 -3.67 2.43
CA THR A 41 5.56 -3.91 1.06
C THR A 41 4.97 -5.30 0.88
N SER A 42 5.14 -6.22 1.84
CA SER A 42 4.49 -7.53 1.75
C SER A 42 2.96 -7.45 1.79
N ALA A 43 2.28 -8.31 1.04
CA ALA A 43 0.81 -8.36 0.99
C ALA A 43 0.17 -8.51 2.38
N LYS A 44 0.81 -9.23 3.31
CA LYS A 44 0.36 -9.35 4.70
C LYS A 44 0.38 -8.00 5.43
N SER A 45 1.47 -7.24 5.29
CA SER A 45 1.58 -5.90 5.88
C SER A 45 0.64 -4.90 5.23
N GLN A 46 0.54 -4.90 3.90
CA GLN A 46 -0.42 -4.06 3.17
C GLN A 46 -1.87 -4.36 3.56
N SER A 47 -2.22 -5.64 3.70
CA SER A 47 -3.53 -6.09 4.19
C SER A 47 -3.81 -5.64 5.62
N TYR A 48 -2.79 -5.69 6.50
CA TYR A 48 -2.92 -5.20 7.87
C TYR A 48 -3.21 -3.69 7.92
N VAL A 49 -2.45 -2.87 7.19
CA VAL A 49 -2.63 -1.42 7.24
C VAL A 49 -3.92 -0.95 6.60
N ILE A 50 -4.36 -1.53 5.48
CA ILE A 50 -5.61 -1.10 4.85
C ILE A 50 -6.81 -1.45 5.72
N ARG A 51 -6.76 -2.57 6.46
CA ARG A 51 -7.79 -2.88 7.47
C ARG A 51 -7.81 -1.82 8.56
N LYS A 52 -6.65 -1.42 9.08
CA LYS A 52 -6.56 -0.32 10.06
C LYS A 52 -7.12 1.00 9.55
N LEU A 53 -6.76 1.41 8.33
CA LEU A 53 -7.30 2.62 7.71
C LEU A 53 -8.83 2.58 7.57
N ILE A 54 -9.40 1.40 7.31
CA ILE A 54 -10.86 1.22 7.20
C ILE A 54 -11.51 1.22 8.59
N ASP A 55 -10.96 0.45 9.54
CA ASP A 55 -11.50 0.30 10.90
C ASP A 55 -11.48 1.63 11.67
N ASP A 56 -10.47 2.47 11.42
CA ASP A 56 -10.31 3.78 12.04
C ASP A 56 -11.03 4.92 11.26
N GLU A 57 -11.85 4.57 10.24
CA GLU A 57 -12.62 5.50 9.40
C GLU A 57 -11.78 6.60 8.71
N LEU A 58 -10.52 6.29 8.41
CA LEU A 58 -9.56 7.26 7.86
C LEU A 58 -9.69 7.45 6.34
N LEU A 59 -10.62 6.73 5.68
CA LEU A 59 -10.86 6.83 4.25
C LEU A 59 -12.22 7.47 3.97
N SER A 60 -12.23 8.46 3.09
CA SER A 60 -13.47 8.96 2.49
C SER A 60 -14.18 7.87 1.68
N GLU A 61 -15.48 8.06 1.42
CA GLU A 61 -16.25 7.12 0.60
C GLU A 61 -15.63 6.89 -0.79
N LYS A 62 -15.05 7.94 -1.38
CA LYS A 62 -14.43 7.86 -2.70
C LYS A 62 -13.14 7.04 -2.67
N GLU A 63 -12.31 7.25 -1.65
CA GLU A 63 -11.10 6.46 -1.42
C GLU A 63 -11.43 4.99 -1.17
N TYR A 64 -12.44 4.72 -0.32
CA TYR A 64 -12.90 3.37 -0.07
C TYR A 64 -13.45 2.68 -1.33
N LYS A 65 -14.14 3.42 -2.20
CA LYS A 65 -14.58 2.91 -3.51
C LYS A 65 -13.39 2.54 -4.40
N MET A 66 -12.32 3.34 -4.41
CA MET A 66 -11.10 3.03 -5.17
C MET A 66 -10.37 1.80 -4.64
N PHE A 67 -10.28 1.66 -3.31
CA PHE A 67 -9.80 0.43 -2.68
C PHE A 67 -10.61 -0.80 -3.12
N LYS A 68 -11.95 -0.72 -3.06
CA LYS A 68 -12.82 -1.84 -3.48
C LYS A 68 -12.66 -2.18 -4.95
N LEU A 69 -12.43 -1.19 -5.81
CA LEU A 69 -12.19 -1.38 -7.24
C LEU A 69 -10.95 -2.25 -7.48
N GLY A 70 -9.84 -1.96 -6.78
CA GLY A 70 -8.63 -2.80 -6.81
C GLY A 70 -8.88 -4.19 -6.22
N ARG A 71 -9.47 -4.25 -5.02
CA ARG A 71 -9.72 -5.50 -4.28
C ARG A 71 -10.57 -6.51 -5.05
N ASN A 72 -11.54 -6.01 -5.80
CA ASN A 72 -12.47 -6.83 -6.57
C ASN A 72 -12.00 -7.07 -8.02
N SER A 73 -10.86 -6.50 -8.42
CA SER A 73 -10.28 -6.81 -9.73
C SER A 73 -9.74 -8.24 -9.72
N ASP A 74 -9.93 -8.97 -10.82
CA ASP A 74 -9.41 -10.33 -10.98
C ASP A 74 -7.88 -10.33 -11.14
N ALA A 75 -7.18 -10.14 -10.03
CA ALA A 75 -5.74 -10.30 -9.97
C ALA A 75 -5.41 -11.81 -9.89
N LYS A 76 -4.48 -12.25 -10.75
CA LYS A 76 -4.02 -13.66 -10.88
C LYS A 76 -3.67 -14.28 -9.53
N GLN A 77 -3.90 -15.59 -9.39
CA GLN A 77 -3.54 -16.40 -8.21
C GLN A 77 -2.15 -16.03 -7.65
N GLY A 78 -2.12 -15.54 -6.41
CA GLY A 78 -0.90 -15.12 -5.71
C GLY A 78 -0.02 -16.28 -5.22
N LYS A 79 1.26 -15.97 -4.97
CA LYS A 79 2.32 -16.88 -4.50
C LYS A 79 1.98 -17.51 -3.13
N LYS A 80 2.52 -18.72 -2.88
CA LYS A 80 2.25 -19.67 -1.77
C LYS A 80 2.28 -19.16 -0.31
N SER A 81 2.62 -17.89 -0.03
CA SER A 81 2.84 -17.39 1.34
C SER A 81 1.74 -16.48 1.90
N ALA A 82 0.93 -15.83 1.05
CA ALA A 82 -0.16 -14.94 1.48
C ALA A 82 -1.52 -15.58 1.17
N SER A 83 -2.50 -15.36 2.05
CA SER A 83 -3.88 -15.76 1.78
C SER A 83 -4.46 -14.98 0.61
N MET A 84 -5.45 -15.56 -0.06
CA MET A 84 -6.17 -14.89 -1.16
C MET A 84 -6.74 -13.53 -0.72
N MET A 85 -7.20 -13.41 0.52
CA MET A 85 -7.73 -12.16 1.07
C MET A 85 -6.64 -11.11 1.29
N GLU A 86 -5.48 -11.49 1.81
CA GLU A 86 -4.34 -10.56 1.96
C GLU A 86 -3.89 -10.00 0.61
N TYR A 87 -3.86 -10.85 -0.42
CA TYR A 87 -3.51 -10.41 -1.77
C TYR A 87 -4.55 -9.42 -2.33
N LYS A 88 -5.85 -9.74 -2.24
CA LYS A 88 -6.92 -8.82 -2.65
C LYS A 88 -6.86 -7.50 -1.89
N HIS A 89 -6.56 -7.53 -0.60
CA HIS A 89 -6.40 -6.30 0.19
C HIS A 89 -5.19 -5.48 -0.25
N SER A 90 -4.04 -6.11 -0.50
CA SER A 90 -2.84 -5.47 -1.06
C SER A 90 -3.15 -4.77 -2.37
N THR A 91 -3.75 -5.47 -3.33
CA THR A 91 -4.13 -4.88 -4.64
C THR A 91 -5.15 -3.76 -4.49
N GLY A 92 -6.05 -3.86 -3.52
CA GLY A 92 -6.95 -2.76 -3.17
C GLY A 92 -6.20 -1.52 -2.67
N LEU A 93 -5.24 -1.70 -1.76
CA LEU A 93 -4.42 -0.60 -1.24
C LEU A 93 -3.59 0.04 -2.37
N GLU A 94 -2.90 -0.77 -3.17
CA GLU A 94 -2.14 -0.30 -4.33
C GLU A 94 -3.04 0.53 -5.28
N SER A 95 -4.28 0.07 -5.53
CA SER A 95 -5.23 0.82 -6.35
C SER A 95 -5.60 2.18 -5.76
N LEU A 96 -5.80 2.26 -4.44
CA LEU A 96 -6.01 3.52 -3.75
C LEU A 96 -4.79 4.45 -3.87
N ILE A 97 -3.59 3.93 -3.66
CA ILE A 97 -2.33 4.69 -3.76
C ILE A 97 -2.13 5.25 -5.16
N GLY A 98 -2.33 4.44 -6.20
CA GLY A 98 -2.21 4.88 -7.59
C GLY A 98 -3.25 5.94 -7.96
N TYR A 99 -4.47 5.83 -7.42
CA TYR A 99 -5.50 6.85 -7.61
C TYR A 99 -5.11 8.17 -6.94
N LEU A 100 -4.67 8.14 -5.68
CA LEU A 100 -4.26 9.34 -4.95
C LEU A 100 -3.06 9.99 -5.61
N TYR A 101 -2.08 9.23 -6.07
CA TYR A 101 -0.94 9.78 -6.80
C TYR A 101 -1.34 10.63 -8.02
N ILE A 102 -2.38 10.23 -8.76
CA ILE A 102 -2.85 10.97 -9.93
C ILE A 102 -3.71 12.18 -9.55
N LYS A 103 -4.43 12.11 -8.43
CA LYS A 103 -5.51 13.05 -8.11
C LYS A 103 -5.19 14.04 -6.99
N ASP A 104 -4.42 13.60 -6.02
CA ASP A 104 -4.19 14.32 -4.77
C ASP A 104 -2.91 13.82 -4.09
N ILE A 105 -1.78 14.45 -4.43
CA ILE A 105 -0.47 14.12 -3.88
C ILE A 105 -0.38 14.43 -2.38
N ASP A 106 -1.08 15.46 -1.90
CA ASP A 106 -1.05 15.83 -0.50
C ASP A 106 -1.75 14.78 0.35
N ARG A 107 -2.92 14.32 -0.10
CA ARG A 107 -3.64 13.22 0.52
C ARG A 107 -2.89 11.89 0.43
N LEU A 108 -2.22 11.62 -0.70
CA LEU A 108 -1.30 10.48 -0.81
C LEU A 108 -0.24 10.52 0.29
N ASN A 109 0.44 11.66 0.46
CA ASN A 109 1.50 11.80 1.46
C ASN A 109 0.94 11.63 2.88
N GLU A 110 -0.27 12.11 3.16
CA GLU A 110 -0.94 11.89 4.44
C GLU A 110 -1.20 10.40 4.71
N ILE A 111 -1.83 9.69 3.76
CA ILE A 111 -2.09 8.26 3.87
C ILE A 111 -0.78 7.47 4.04
N MET A 112 0.27 7.80 3.28
CA MET A 112 1.57 7.15 3.42
C MET A 112 2.21 7.38 4.79
N ARG A 113 2.09 8.58 5.38
CA ARG A 113 2.57 8.83 6.75
C ARG A 113 1.86 7.94 7.77
N ILE A 114 0.54 7.79 7.65
CA ILE A 114 -0.25 6.93 8.55
C ILE A 114 0.18 5.48 8.39
N ILE A 115 0.34 5.00 7.15
CA ILE A 115 0.78 3.63 6.86
C ILE A 115 2.16 3.37 7.47
N ILE A 116 3.13 4.25 7.22
CA ILE A 116 4.50 4.11 7.74
C ILE A 116 4.47 4.02 9.25
N LYS A 117 3.78 4.94 9.92
CA LYS A 117 3.64 4.94 11.38
C LYS A 117 3.03 3.64 11.90
N THR A 118 1.92 3.20 11.28
CA THR A 118 1.21 1.97 11.65
C THR A 118 2.09 0.72 11.55
N ILE A 119 3.01 0.67 10.57
CA ILE A 119 3.91 -0.47 10.40
C ILE A 119 5.09 -0.41 11.37
N GLU A 120 5.60 0.78 11.69
CA GLU A 120 6.67 0.94 12.67
C GLU A 120 6.23 0.66 14.11
N GLU A 121 4.94 0.82 14.41
CA GLU A 121 4.34 0.57 15.73
C GLU A 121 3.82 -0.87 15.91
N ARG A 122 3.96 -1.72 14.89
CA ARG A 122 3.50 -3.12 14.89
C ARG A 122 4.48 -4.07 15.58
#